data_AF-A0A2G6C641-F1
#
_entry.id   AF-A0A2G6C641-F1
#
_cell.length_a   1.000
_cell.length_b   1.000
_cell.length_c   1.000
_cell.angle_alpha   90.00
_cell.angle_beta   90.00
_cell.angle_gamma   90.00
#
_symmetry.space_group_name_H-M   'P 1'
#
loop_
_entity.id
_entity.type
_entity.pdbx_description
1 polymer ?
#
loop_
_entity_poly.entity_id
_entity_poly.type
_entity_poly.pdbx_seq_one_letter_code
_entity_poly.pdbx_strand_id
1 'polypeptide(L)'
;MKYNELQATANKNRKRVGRGISAGGGKTAGRGTKGQNARTGKKLRPTFEGGQNGLIGSIPKKRGFKSKRIPAQVVYTDRLNELSGKVDNMKLFEVGLIATPFHKTKIIQ
;
A
#
# COMPACT_ATOMS: atom_id res chain seq x y z
N MET A 1 -9.41 -20.79 24.36
CA MET A 1 -9.25 -21.28 22.98
C MET A 1 -8.06 -22.20 22.96
N LYS A 2 -8.27 -23.52 22.92
CA LYS A 2 -7.16 -24.45 22.71
C LYS A 2 -6.81 -24.50 21.22
N TYR A 3 -5.55 -24.81 20.89
CA TYR A 3 -5.08 -24.82 19.50
C TYR A 3 -5.89 -25.72 18.56
N ASN A 4 -6.46 -26.80 19.09
CA ASN A 4 -7.28 -27.77 18.37
C ASN A 4 -8.73 -27.34 18.12
N GLU A 5 -9.18 -26.24 18.72
CA GLU A 5 -10.55 -25.72 18.59
C GLU A 5 -10.64 -24.55 17.59
N LEU A 6 -9.49 -24.12 17.03
CA LEU A 6 -9.42 -23.00 16.09
C LEU A 6 -9.99 -23.41 14.72
N GLN A 7 -11.10 -22.80 14.33
CA GLN A 7 -11.70 -22.93 13.00
C GLN A 7 -11.33 -21.71 12.15
N ALA A 8 -10.41 -21.89 11.20
CA ALA A 8 -10.03 -20.84 10.26
C ALA A 8 -10.98 -20.86 9.04
N THR A 9 -11.86 -19.87 8.90
CA THR A 9 -12.74 -19.75 7.73
C THR A 9 -12.13 -18.88 6.62
N ALA A 10 -12.46 -19.24 5.36
CA ALA A 10 -11.93 -18.77 4.07
C ALA A 10 -10.55 -19.31 3.64
N ASN A 11 -10.51 -20.60 3.28
CA ASN A 11 -9.37 -21.25 2.63
C ASN A 11 -9.60 -21.37 1.11
N LYS A 12 -9.07 -20.42 0.32
CA LYS A 12 -9.04 -20.57 -1.16
C LYS A 12 -7.86 -21.44 -1.58
N ASN A 13 -8.12 -22.50 -2.33
CA ASN A 13 -7.08 -23.38 -2.85
C ASN A 13 -6.10 -22.61 -3.76
N ARG A 14 -4.79 -22.76 -3.50
CA ARG A 14 -3.74 -22.14 -4.33
C ARG A 14 -3.67 -22.82 -5.70
N LYS A 15 -3.55 -22.01 -6.76
CA LYS A 15 -3.31 -22.52 -8.12
C LYS A 15 -1.95 -23.21 -8.20
N ARG A 16 -1.94 -24.51 -8.54
CA ARG A 16 -0.72 -25.30 -8.81
C ARG A 16 -0.59 -25.56 -10.31
N VAL A 17 0.25 -24.77 -10.97
CA VAL A 17 0.50 -24.89 -12.42
C VAL A 17 1.47 -26.03 -12.74
N GLY A 18 1.44 -26.56 -13.97
CA GLY A 18 2.29 -27.68 -14.40
C GLY A 18 1.91 -29.02 -13.76
N ARG A 19 0.62 -29.25 -13.48
CA ARG A 19 0.09 -30.46 -12.83
C ARG A 19 -1.06 -31.07 -13.64
N GLY A 20 -0.78 -31.43 -14.89
CA GLY A 20 -1.74 -32.06 -15.79
C GLY A 20 -2.71 -31.09 -16.48
N ILE A 21 -3.46 -31.61 -17.45
CA ILE A 21 -4.36 -30.82 -18.32
C ILE A 21 -5.57 -30.31 -17.54
N SER A 22 -6.16 -31.15 -16.69
CA SER A 22 -7.37 -30.84 -15.91
C SER A 22 -7.19 -29.68 -14.93
N ALA A 23 -5.96 -29.35 -14.53
CA ALA A 23 -5.67 -28.26 -13.58
C ALA A 23 -5.73 -26.85 -14.21
N GLY A 24 -6.05 -26.71 -15.51
CA GLY A 24 -6.20 -25.43 -16.20
C GLY A 24 -4.90 -24.66 -16.47
N GLY A 25 -3.75 -25.26 -16.13
CA GLY A 25 -2.43 -24.66 -16.30
C GLY A 25 -1.35 -25.71 -16.54
N GLY A 26 -1.67 -26.79 -17.25
CA GLY A 26 -0.78 -27.93 -17.48
C GLY A 26 0.45 -27.59 -18.30
N LYS A 27 0.34 -27.67 -19.63
CA LYS A 27 1.48 -27.58 -20.56
C LYS A 27 2.23 -26.25 -20.48
N THR A 28 1.52 -25.12 -20.53
CA THR A 28 2.13 -23.78 -20.61
C THR A 28 2.11 -23.03 -19.28
N ALA A 29 1.58 -23.62 -18.21
CA ALA A 29 1.42 -22.94 -16.92
C ALA A 29 0.67 -21.60 -16.97
N GLY A 30 -0.13 -21.35 -18.01
CA GLY A 30 -0.81 -20.07 -18.26
C GLY A 30 0.08 -18.99 -18.87
N ARG A 31 1.29 -19.33 -19.35
CA ARG A 31 2.25 -18.39 -19.95
C ARG A 31 2.20 -18.32 -21.48
N GLY A 32 1.43 -19.18 -22.13
CA GLY A 32 1.47 -19.36 -23.59
C GLY A 32 2.68 -20.15 -24.08
N THR A 33 2.91 -20.21 -25.40
CA THR A 33 3.89 -21.13 -26.02
C THR A 33 5.28 -20.52 -26.20
N LYS A 34 5.38 -19.25 -26.57
CA LYS A 34 6.64 -18.54 -26.89
C LYS A 34 6.57 -17.10 -26.39
N GLY A 35 7.56 -16.28 -26.76
CA GLY A 35 7.65 -14.88 -26.36
C GLY A 35 8.50 -14.69 -25.11
N GLN A 36 8.94 -13.45 -24.89
CA GLN A 36 9.83 -13.09 -23.78
C GLN A 36 9.20 -13.41 -22.41
N ASN A 37 7.90 -13.11 -22.24
CA ASN A 37 7.17 -13.33 -20.98
C ASN A 37 6.97 -14.80 -20.60
N ALA A 38 7.14 -15.74 -21.54
CA ALA A 38 7.08 -17.17 -21.27
C ALA A 38 8.41 -17.75 -20.73
N ARG A 39 9.53 -17.01 -20.87
CA ARG A 39 10.87 -17.46 -20.47
C ARG A 39 11.18 -17.07 -19.02
N THR A 40 12.06 -17.84 -18.38
CA THR A 40 12.56 -17.54 -17.03
C THR A 40 13.51 -16.33 -17.06
N GLY A 41 13.44 -15.47 -16.04
CA GLY A 41 14.45 -14.44 -15.76
C GLY A 41 14.29 -13.10 -16.50
N LYS A 42 13.85 -13.09 -17.76
CA LYS A 42 13.81 -11.85 -18.57
C LYS A 42 12.41 -11.20 -18.55
N LYS A 43 12.09 -10.47 -17.48
CA LYS A 43 10.90 -9.60 -17.44
C LYS A 43 11.24 -8.20 -17.96
N LEU A 44 10.32 -7.63 -18.72
CA LEU A 44 10.39 -6.22 -19.11
C LEU A 44 10.28 -5.34 -17.86
N ARG A 45 11.00 -4.21 -17.85
CA ARG A 45 10.88 -3.21 -16.78
C ARG A 45 9.43 -2.68 -16.79
N PRO A 46 8.81 -2.40 -15.63
CA PRO A 46 7.42 -1.90 -15.60
C PRO A 46 7.17 -0.63 -16.42
N THR A 47 8.22 0.14 -16.70
CA THR A 47 8.17 1.42 -17.43
C THR A 47 8.56 1.28 -18.90
N PHE A 48 8.75 0.04 -19.40
CA PHE A 48 9.20 -0.20 -20.77
C PHE A 48 8.01 -0.28 -21.73
N GLU A 49 8.01 0.56 -22.76
CA GLU A 49 6.94 0.68 -23.76
C GLU A 49 7.37 0.18 -25.15
N GLY A 50 8.27 -0.81 -25.22
CA GLY A 50 8.63 -1.44 -26.50
C GLY A 50 9.74 -0.73 -27.29
N GLY A 51 10.35 0.32 -26.75
CA GLY A 51 11.42 1.10 -27.40
C GLY A 51 11.20 2.61 -27.33
N GLN A 52 9.98 3.04 -27.01
CA GLN A 52 9.67 4.43 -26.70
C GLN A 52 10.25 4.84 -25.34
N ASN A 53 10.52 6.14 -25.18
CA ASN A 53 10.75 6.73 -23.86
C ASN A 53 9.53 6.50 -22.97
N GLY A 54 9.71 5.75 -21.89
CA GLY A 54 8.61 5.45 -20.97
C GLY A 54 8.03 6.72 -20.34
N LEU A 55 6.75 6.67 -19.98
CA LEU A 55 5.98 7.81 -19.43
C LEU A 55 6.73 8.66 -18.38
N ILE A 56 7.52 8.03 -17.50
CA ILE A 56 8.30 8.72 -16.45
C ILE A 56 9.37 9.66 -17.03
N GLY A 57 9.96 9.33 -18.18
CA GLY A 57 10.93 10.17 -18.88
C GLY A 57 10.28 11.19 -19.80
N SER A 58 9.11 10.87 -20.35
CA SER A 58 8.38 11.73 -21.29
C SER A 58 7.71 12.93 -20.61
N ILE A 59 7.39 12.81 -19.32
CA ILE A 59 6.80 13.90 -18.53
C ILE A 59 7.92 14.67 -17.82
N PRO A 60 7.94 16.03 -17.85
CA PRO A 60 8.92 16.80 -17.11
C PRO A 60 8.83 16.51 -15.61
N LYS A 61 9.98 16.34 -14.96
CA LYS A 61 10.05 16.19 -13.50
C LYS A 61 9.38 17.40 -12.84
N LYS A 62 8.61 17.16 -11.77
CA LYS A 62 7.68 18.06 -11.07
C LYS A 62 7.91 19.56 -11.33
N ARG A 63 6.82 20.29 -11.63
CA ARG A 63 6.78 21.75 -11.82
C ARG A 63 7.22 22.61 -10.61
N GLY A 64 7.73 22.02 -9.52
CA GLY A 64 8.09 22.74 -8.28
C GLY A 64 8.94 21.90 -7.32
N PHE A 65 9.14 22.42 -6.11
CA PHE A 65 10.02 21.82 -5.09
C PHE A 65 9.24 21.06 -4.00
N LYS A 66 9.90 20.11 -3.33
CA LYS A 66 9.35 19.44 -2.13
C LYS A 66 9.72 20.27 -0.89
N SER A 67 8.73 20.88 -0.22
CA SER A 67 8.97 21.56 1.05
C SER A 67 9.42 20.57 2.13
N LYS A 68 10.46 20.93 2.89
CA LYS A 68 10.93 20.18 4.07
C LYS A 68 10.13 20.51 5.34
N ARG A 69 9.23 21.51 5.27
CA ARG A 69 8.40 21.90 6.41
C ARG A 69 7.44 20.76 6.76
N ILE A 70 7.49 20.33 8.01
CA ILE A 70 6.57 19.32 8.53
C ILE A 70 5.16 19.95 8.57
N PRO A 71 4.15 19.33 7.93
CA PRO A 71 2.78 19.84 7.97
C PRO A 71 2.23 19.76 9.39
N ALA A 72 1.27 20.64 9.70
CA ALA A 72 0.60 20.58 10.99
C ALA A 72 -0.27 19.32 11.09
N GLN A 73 -0.29 18.70 12.26
CA GLN A 73 -1.19 17.58 12.55
C GLN A 73 -2.61 18.10 12.70
N VAL A 74 -3.55 17.49 12.00
CA VAL A 74 -4.95 17.93 11.97
C VAL A 74 -5.72 17.22 13.07
N VAL A 75 -6.44 18.00 13.88
CA VAL A 75 -7.38 17.48 14.90
C VAL A 75 -8.75 18.09 14.64
N TYR A 76 -9.78 17.24 14.59
CA TYR A 76 -11.16 17.66 14.34
C TYR A 76 -11.86 18.04 15.64
N THR A 77 -12.78 19.00 15.57
CA THR A 77 -13.53 19.47 16.75
C THR A 77 -14.41 18.37 17.38
N ASP A 78 -14.98 17.47 16.57
CA ASP A 78 -15.77 16.33 17.06
C ASP A 78 -14.99 15.46 18.05
N ARG A 79 -13.70 15.23 17.77
CA ARG A 79 -12.82 14.41 18.63
C ARG A 79 -12.43 15.12 19.91
N LEU A 80 -12.52 16.45 19.96
CA LEU A 80 -12.21 17.24 21.14
C LEU A 80 -13.35 17.24 22.16
N ASN A 81 -14.59 17.02 21.71
CA ASN A 81 -15.76 16.96 22.61
C ASN A 81 -15.70 15.79 23.60
N GLU A 82 -14.95 14.74 23.25
CA GLU A 82 -14.71 13.58 24.11
C GLU A 82 -13.73 13.88 25.26
N LEU A 83 -12.99 15.01 25.21
CA LEU A 83 -12.03 15.41 26.23
C LEU A 83 -12.59 16.48 27.16
N SER A 84 -12.44 16.28 28.48
CA SER A 84 -12.76 17.27 29.50
C SER A 84 -11.52 18.04 29.98
N GLY A 85 -11.63 19.37 30.11
CA GLY A 85 -10.61 20.24 30.70
C GLY A 85 -9.68 20.91 29.68
N LYS A 86 -8.52 21.38 30.14
CA LYS A 86 -7.53 22.04 29.27
C LYS A 86 -6.90 21.03 28.32
N VAL A 87 -7.02 21.28 27.01
CA VAL A 87 -6.46 20.44 25.93
C VAL A 87 -5.12 21.02 25.49
N ASP A 88 -4.03 20.34 25.85
CA ASP A 88 -2.67 20.66 25.44
C ASP A 88 -2.12 19.56 24.51
N ASN A 89 -1.03 19.83 23.78
CA ASN A 89 -0.42 18.86 22.86
C ASN A 89 -0.01 17.55 23.56
N MET A 90 0.42 17.60 24.83
CA MET A 90 0.78 16.40 25.58
C MET A 90 -0.43 15.49 25.79
N LYS A 91 -1.58 16.06 26.17
CA LYS A 91 -2.83 15.30 26.33
C LYS A 91 -3.34 14.71 25.02
N LEU A 92 -3.24 15.48 23.93
CA LEU A 92 -3.62 14.98 22.61
C LEU A 92 -2.76 13.78 22.18
N PHE A 93 -1.48 13.76 22.57
CA PHE A 93 -0.58 12.65 22.31
C PHE A 93 -0.91 11.44 23.18
N GLU A 94 -1.19 11.64 24.48
CA GLU A 94 -1.60 10.57 25.40
C GLU A 94 -2.87 9.85 24.94
N VAL A 95 -3.85 10.60 24.43
CA VAL A 95 -5.10 10.07 23.87
C VAL A 95 -4.91 9.50 22.45
N GLY A 96 -3.75 9.72 21.83
CA GLY A 96 -3.43 9.20 20.50
C GLY A 96 -4.08 9.95 19.34
N LEU A 97 -4.60 11.16 19.57
CA LEU A 97 -5.14 12.03 18.51
C LEU A 97 -4.04 12.67 17.66
N ILE A 98 -2.82 12.75 18.19
CA ILE A 98 -1.62 13.18 17.47
C ILE A 98 -0.49 12.18 17.63
N ALA A 99 0.36 12.06 16.60
CA ALA A 99 1.49 11.14 16.58
C ALA A 99 2.70 11.62 17.38
N THR A 100 2.86 12.94 17.53
CA THR A 100 3.96 13.55 18.30
C THR A 100 3.53 14.89 18.91
N PRO A 101 3.95 15.20 20.14
CA PRO A 101 3.58 16.46 20.80
C PRO A 101 4.34 17.68 20.24
N PHE A 102 5.48 17.46 19.58
CA PHE A 102 6.41 18.50 19.12
C PHE A 102 6.04 19.15 17.79
N HIS A 103 5.11 18.57 17.03
CA HIS A 103 4.66 19.16 15.78
C HIS A 103 3.52 20.14 16.02
N LYS A 104 3.38 21.12 15.12
CA LYS A 104 2.27 22.07 15.17
C LYS A 104 0.95 21.32 14.98
N THR A 105 -0.04 21.63 15.79
CA THR A 105 -1.41 21.13 15.69
C THR A 105 -2.29 22.17 15.03
N LYS A 106 -3.14 21.75 14.10
CA LYS A 106 -4.15 22.59 13.46
C LYS A 106 -5.51 21.99 13.77
N ILE A 107 -6.34 22.78 14.44
CA ILE A 107 -7.74 22.42 14.69
C ILE A 107 -8.54 22.76 13.44
N ILE A 108 -9.35 21.82 12.99
CA ILE A 108 -10.29 22.00 11.89
C ILE A 108 -11.68 21.71 12.43
N GLN A 109 -12.63 22.55 12.04
CA GLN A 109 -14.03 22.37 12.38
C GLN A 109 -14.54 21.07 11.77
#